data_AF-A0A1A8XZY0-F1
#
_entry.id   AF-A0A1A8XZY0-F1
#
_cell.length_a   1.000
_cell.length_b   1.000
_cell.length_c   1.000
_cell.angle_alpha   90.00
_cell.angle_beta   90.00
_cell.angle_gamma   90.00
#
_symmetry.space_group_name_H-M   'P 1'
#
loop_
_entity.id
_entity.type
_entity.pdbx_description
1 polymer ?
#
loop_
_entity_poly.entity_id
_entity_poly.type
_entity_poly.pdbx_seq_one_letter_code
_entity_poly.pdbx_strand_id
1 'polypeptide(L)'
;MNAFFKALQVQRWDDHRYYHHSRINQSLHFVSAASFLAAYVMVFTNPVAAALTGWLVSMTTRQAGHFFFEPKGYDVVNQASHEHKEEIKVGYNLRRKLVLIGIWAVAPLTLLVDPALFGMFEPAANNAELIDQVSLIWLGVGIGGLIFRTVQLFFIRDIQTGLVWMTKILTDPFHDLKLYCTAPIHLLRGELIDPMGHEQSV
;
A
#
# COMPACT_ATOMS: atom_id res chain seq x y z
N MET A 1 -20.96 14.38 12.46
CA MET A 1 -19.68 13.72 12.11
C MET A 1 -18.87 14.68 11.25
N ASN A 2 -17.59 14.93 11.57
CA ASN A 2 -16.74 15.87 10.82
C ASN A 2 -16.57 15.38 9.36
N ALA A 3 -16.66 16.29 8.38
CA ALA A 3 -16.56 15.99 6.95
C ALA A 3 -15.28 15.20 6.59
N PHE A 4 -14.17 15.48 7.29
CA PHE A 4 -12.91 14.77 7.13
C PHE A 4 -13.05 13.26 7.43
N PHE A 5 -13.62 12.90 8.58
CA PHE A 5 -13.77 11.49 8.98
C PHE A 5 -14.79 10.76 8.10
N LYS A 6 -15.83 11.45 7.63
CA LYS A 6 -16.75 10.88 6.65
C LYS A 6 -16.03 10.55 5.33
N ALA A 7 -15.21 11.47 4.82
CA ALA A 7 -14.42 11.22 3.62
C ALA A 7 -13.43 10.06 3.80
N LEU A 8 -12.75 9.98 4.95
CA LEU A 8 -11.87 8.86 5.29
C LEU A 8 -12.62 7.52 5.34
N GLN A 9 -13.80 7.49 5.94
CA GLN A 9 -14.64 6.30 6.00
C GLN A 9 -15.07 5.85 4.59
N VAL A 10 -15.52 6.79 3.75
CA VAL A 10 -15.91 6.50 2.36
C VAL A 10 -14.72 5.93 1.58
N GLN A 11 -13.54 6.55 1.65
CA GLN A 11 -12.37 6.02 0.92
C GLN A 11 -11.95 4.61 1.36
N ARG A 12 -12.15 4.24 2.63
CA ARG A 12 -11.87 2.89 3.13
C ARG A 12 -12.93 1.88 2.70
N TRP A 13 -14.19 2.28 2.79
CA TRP A 13 -15.31 1.49 2.33
C TRP A 13 -15.19 1.20 0.83
N ASP A 14 -14.91 2.22 0.01
CA ASP A 14 -14.68 2.05 -1.43
C ASP A 14 -13.49 1.11 -1.72
N ASP A 15 -12.40 1.21 -0.96
CA ASP A 15 -11.23 0.34 -1.15
C ASP A 15 -11.59 -1.12 -0.82
N HIS A 16 -12.24 -1.37 0.31
CA HIS A 16 -12.69 -2.71 0.69
C HIS A 16 -13.69 -3.27 -0.33
N ARG A 17 -14.75 -2.52 -0.63
CA ARG A 17 -15.84 -2.94 -1.51
C ARG A 17 -15.33 -3.32 -2.89
N TYR A 18 -14.57 -2.43 -3.53
CA TYR A 18 -14.21 -2.57 -4.94
C TYR A 18 -12.90 -3.31 -5.20
N TYR A 19 -12.03 -3.47 -4.18
CA TYR A 19 -10.68 -4.00 -4.35
C TYR A 19 -10.28 -5.11 -3.37
N HIS A 20 -11.19 -5.57 -2.50
CA HIS A 20 -10.89 -6.61 -1.50
C HIS A 20 -12.01 -7.62 -1.29
N HIS A 21 -12.69 -8.10 -2.34
CA HIS A 21 -13.73 -9.12 -2.17
C HIS A 21 -13.15 -10.55 -2.17
N SER A 22 -11.92 -10.78 -2.64
CA SER A 22 -11.27 -12.09 -2.52
C SER A 22 -10.74 -12.32 -1.11
N ARG A 23 -11.15 -13.41 -0.44
CA ARG A 23 -10.62 -13.79 0.88
C ARG A 23 -9.13 -14.13 0.86
N ILE A 24 -8.60 -14.54 -0.29
CA ILE A 24 -7.15 -14.70 -0.49
C ILE A 24 -6.49 -13.32 -0.42
N ASN A 25 -7.00 -12.34 -1.17
CA ASN A 25 -6.49 -10.97 -1.14
C ASN A 25 -6.60 -10.36 0.27
N GLN A 26 -7.73 -10.53 0.94
CA GLN A 26 -7.92 -10.09 2.32
C GLN A 26 -6.91 -10.72 3.30
N SER A 27 -6.64 -12.03 3.18
CA SER A 27 -5.64 -12.73 3.99
C SER A 27 -4.22 -12.21 3.73
N LEU A 28 -3.89 -11.91 2.47
CA LEU A 28 -2.62 -11.28 2.09
C LEU A 28 -2.53 -9.85 2.65
N HIS A 29 -3.62 -9.09 2.64
CA HIS A 29 -3.70 -7.79 3.31
C HIS A 29 -3.51 -7.89 4.82
N PHE A 30 -4.04 -8.91 5.48
CA PHE A 30 -3.82 -9.14 6.91
C PHE A 30 -2.33 -9.34 7.23
N VAL A 31 -1.65 -10.21 6.47
CA VAL A 31 -0.19 -10.44 6.63
C VAL A 31 0.58 -9.14 6.35
N SER A 32 0.27 -8.47 5.25
CA SER A 32 0.89 -7.19 4.88
C SER A 32 0.71 -6.13 5.97
N ALA A 33 -0.48 -6.01 6.53
CA ALA A 33 -0.81 -5.07 7.58
C ALA A 33 0.00 -5.32 8.85
N ALA A 34 0.09 -6.58 9.30
CA ALA A 34 0.91 -6.96 10.44
C ALA A 34 2.39 -6.61 10.20
N SER A 35 2.92 -6.90 9.01
CA SER A 35 4.30 -6.58 8.64
C SER A 35 4.56 -5.07 8.57
N PHE A 36 3.59 -4.27 8.09
CA PHE A 36 3.71 -2.80 8.12
C PHE A 36 3.76 -2.25 9.54
N LEU A 37 2.93 -2.77 10.44
CA LEU A 37 2.95 -2.34 11.84
C LEU A 37 4.27 -2.70 12.53
N ALA A 38 4.83 -3.89 12.24
CA ALA A 38 6.17 -4.24 12.68
C ALA A 38 7.22 -3.27 12.11
N ALA A 39 7.14 -2.93 10.82
CA ALA A 39 8.03 -1.96 10.19
C ALA A 39 7.91 -0.55 10.81
N TYR A 40 6.70 -0.13 11.23
CA TYR A 40 6.50 1.14 11.94
C TYR A 40 7.22 1.18 13.28
N VAL A 41 7.32 0.05 13.99
CA VAL A 41 8.12 -0.02 15.22
C VAL A 41 9.61 -0.04 14.88
N MET A 42 10.00 -0.84 13.88
CA MET A 42 11.40 -1.01 13.49
C MET A 42 12.03 0.28 12.96
N VAL A 43 11.28 1.20 12.35
CA VAL A 43 11.87 2.42 11.79
C VAL A 43 12.63 3.27 12.83
N PHE A 44 12.26 3.13 14.12
CA PHE A 44 12.89 3.83 15.23
C PHE A 44 14.12 3.11 15.83
N THR A 45 14.31 1.82 15.52
CA THR A 45 15.37 0.98 16.12
C THR A 45 16.31 0.38 15.09
N ASN A 46 15.78 -0.01 13.93
CA ASN A 46 16.51 -0.55 12.79
C ASN A 46 15.80 -0.14 11.47
N PRO A 47 16.15 1.02 10.90
CA PRO A 47 15.52 1.53 9.68
C PRO A 47 15.78 0.65 8.45
N VAL A 48 16.89 -0.09 8.41
CA VAL A 48 17.18 -1.07 7.35
C VAL A 48 16.15 -2.19 7.38
N ALA A 49 15.97 -2.83 8.55
CA ALA A 49 14.98 -3.90 8.73
C ALA A 49 13.55 -3.40 8.47
N ALA A 50 13.24 -2.16 8.85
CA ALA A 50 11.96 -1.52 8.57
C ALA A 50 11.70 -1.40 7.07
N ALA A 51 12.68 -0.91 6.30
CA ALA A 51 12.55 -0.75 4.86
C ALA A 51 12.44 -2.10 4.13
N LEU A 52 13.28 -3.07 4.50
CA LEU A 52 13.22 -4.43 3.94
C LEU A 52 11.87 -5.08 4.21
N THR A 53 11.39 -5.00 5.45
CA THR A 53 10.08 -5.56 5.81
C THR A 53 8.95 -4.84 5.09
N GLY A 54 8.96 -3.50 5.10
CA GLY A 54 7.94 -2.68 4.46
C GLY A 54 7.82 -2.94 2.96
N TRP A 55 8.94 -3.06 2.24
CA TRP A 55 8.93 -3.27 0.80
C TRP A 55 8.85 -4.74 0.39
N LEU A 56 9.71 -5.60 0.94
CA LEU A 56 9.85 -6.98 0.48
C LEU A 56 8.83 -7.94 1.05
N VAL A 57 8.23 -7.61 2.21
CA VAL A 57 7.19 -8.44 2.84
C VAL A 57 5.84 -7.74 2.70
N SER A 58 5.71 -6.53 3.26
CA SER A 58 4.41 -5.88 3.34
C SER A 58 3.89 -5.46 1.97
N MET A 59 4.67 -4.71 1.19
CA MET A 59 4.23 -4.26 -0.14
C MET A 59 4.07 -5.43 -1.12
N THR A 60 5.04 -6.33 -1.25
CA THR A 60 4.92 -7.48 -2.17
C THR A 60 3.67 -8.31 -1.89
N THR A 61 3.37 -8.61 -0.61
CA THR A 61 2.19 -9.39 -0.21
C THR A 61 0.89 -8.66 -0.55
N ARG A 62 0.78 -7.37 -0.22
CA ARG A 62 -0.37 -6.52 -0.57
C ARG A 62 -0.57 -6.42 -2.08
N GLN A 63 0.51 -6.26 -2.82
CA GLN A 63 0.46 -6.12 -4.27
C GLN A 63 0.09 -7.46 -4.92
N ALA A 64 0.59 -8.59 -4.44
CA ALA A 64 0.19 -9.90 -4.91
C ALA A 64 -1.33 -10.11 -4.76
N GLY A 65 -1.89 -9.72 -3.62
CA GLY A 65 -3.33 -9.70 -3.38
C GLY A 65 -4.11 -8.95 -4.47
N HIS A 66 -3.78 -7.68 -4.66
CA HIS A 66 -4.44 -6.85 -5.68
C HIS A 66 -4.20 -7.30 -7.13
N PHE A 67 -3.03 -7.83 -7.46
CA PHE A 67 -2.68 -8.13 -8.85
C PHE A 67 -3.17 -9.49 -9.33
N PHE A 68 -3.22 -10.50 -8.45
CA PHE A 68 -3.54 -11.88 -8.82
C PHE A 68 -4.94 -12.30 -8.41
N PHE A 69 -5.52 -11.68 -7.38
CA PHE A 69 -6.76 -12.17 -6.77
C PHE A 69 -7.94 -11.19 -6.88
N GLU A 70 -7.75 -10.06 -7.58
CA GLU A 70 -8.82 -9.10 -7.84
C GLU A 70 -9.02 -8.88 -9.36
N PRO A 71 -10.28 -8.73 -9.81
CA PRO A 71 -10.60 -8.63 -11.23
C PRO A 71 -10.13 -7.31 -11.83
N LYS A 72 -9.48 -7.42 -13.00
CA LYS A 72 -9.05 -6.29 -13.85
C LYS A 72 -9.97 -6.07 -15.06
N GLY A 73 -11.07 -6.83 -15.13
CA GLY A 73 -12.13 -6.70 -16.13
C GLY A 73 -13.43 -6.23 -15.49
N TYR A 74 -14.55 -6.84 -15.88
CA TYR A 74 -15.82 -6.60 -15.19
C TYR A 74 -15.85 -7.34 -13.85
N ASP A 75 -16.16 -6.62 -12.78
CA ASP A 75 -16.36 -7.21 -11.45
C ASP A 75 -17.84 -7.56 -11.27
N VAL A 76 -18.12 -8.86 -11.27
CA VAL A 76 -19.48 -9.39 -11.13
C VAL A 76 -20.03 -9.21 -9.71
N VAL A 77 -19.17 -9.19 -8.68
CA VAL A 77 -19.53 -9.03 -7.26
C VAL A 77 -19.96 -7.58 -6.97
N ASN A 78 -19.27 -6.63 -7.60
CA ASN A 78 -19.55 -5.21 -7.47
C ASN A 78 -20.43 -4.63 -8.57
N GLN A 79 -20.68 -5.40 -9.63
CA GLN A 79 -21.37 -4.95 -10.85
C GLN A 79 -20.75 -3.65 -11.41
N ALA A 80 -19.41 -3.61 -11.47
CA ALA A 80 -18.64 -2.43 -11.83
C ALA A 80 -17.53 -2.76 -12.83
N SER A 81 -17.35 -1.89 -13.83
CA SER A 81 -16.18 -1.98 -14.72
C SER A 81 -14.90 -1.57 -14.01
N HIS A 82 -13.76 -2.07 -14.47
CA HIS A 82 -12.46 -1.66 -13.95
C HIS A 82 -12.23 -0.14 -14.08
N GLU A 83 -12.66 0.45 -15.20
CA GLU A 83 -12.56 1.89 -15.46
C GLU A 83 -13.35 2.69 -14.42
N HIS A 84 -14.60 2.29 -14.13
CA HIS A 84 -15.41 2.95 -13.11
C HIS A 84 -14.74 2.91 -11.72
N LYS A 85 -14.20 1.75 -11.34
CA LYS A 85 -13.46 1.62 -10.08
C LYS A 85 -12.22 2.51 -10.02
N GLU A 86 -11.52 2.68 -11.14
CA GLU A 86 -10.32 3.51 -11.21
C GLU A 86 -10.65 5.01 -11.15
N GLU A 87 -11.82 5.42 -11.66
CA GLU A 87 -12.32 6.80 -11.61
C GLU A 87 -12.69 7.25 -10.19
N ILE A 88 -13.37 6.38 -9.43
CA ILE A 88 -13.71 6.66 -8.02
C ILE A 88 -12.47 6.68 -7.12
N LYS A 89 -11.39 6.02 -7.53
CA LYS A 89 -10.16 5.89 -6.74
C LYS A 89 -9.36 7.19 -6.73
N VAL A 90 -9.57 7.98 -5.68
CA VAL A 90 -8.91 9.27 -5.46
C VAL A 90 -7.37 9.16 -5.41
N GLY A 91 -6.86 8.09 -4.82
CA GLY A 91 -5.45 7.92 -4.49
C GLY A 91 -4.60 7.32 -5.60
N TYR A 92 -4.60 6.00 -5.73
CA TYR A 92 -3.73 5.27 -6.64
C TYR A 92 -4.57 4.41 -7.58
N ASN A 93 -4.56 4.81 -8.84
CA ASN A 93 -5.04 3.98 -9.93
C ASN A 93 -3.91 3.02 -10.35
N LEU A 94 -4.22 1.98 -11.12
CA LEU A 94 -3.29 0.91 -11.49
C LEU A 94 -2.01 1.45 -12.14
N ARG A 95 -2.13 2.46 -13.02
CA ARG A 95 -0.98 3.08 -13.69
C ARG A 95 0.00 3.71 -12.69
N ARG A 96 -0.49 4.52 -11.74
CA ARG A 96 0.38 5.17 -10.74
C ARG A 96 1.04 4.15 -9.82
N LYS A 97 0.32 3.06 -9.52
CA LYS A 97 0.83 1.94 -8.70
C LYS A 97 2.01 1.26 -9.41
N LEU A 98 1.89 1.02 -10.72
CA LEU A 98 3.00 0.48 -11.53
C LEU A 98 4.18 1.45 -11.60
N VAL A 99 3.94 2.75 -11.73
CA VAL A 99 5.03 3.76 -11.68
C VAL A 99 5.78 3.70 -10.36
N LEU A 100 5.09 3.64 -9.22
CA LEU A 100 5.73 3.52 -7.90
C LEU A 100 6.56 2.24 -7.79
N ILE A 101 6.03 1.09 -8.23
CA ILE A 101 6.77 -0.18 -8.24
C ILE A 101 7.98 -0.11 -9.15
N GLY A 102 7.85 0.54 -10.31
CA GLY A 102 8.97 0.80 -11.21
C GLY A 102 10.06 1.63 -10.54
N ILE A 103 9.69 2.75 -9.90
CA ILE A 103 10.63 3.60 -9.15
C ILE A 103 11.31 2.80 -8.04
N TRP A 104 10.56 2.03 -7.25
CA TRP A 104 11.11 1.16 -6.23
C TRP A 104 12.12 0.15 -6.79
N ALA A 105 11.82 -0.48 -7.92
CA ALA A 105 12.71 -1.47 -8.54
C ALA A 105 14.00 -0.86 -9.11
N VAL A 106 13.92 0.35 -9.68
CA VAL A 106 15.09 1.00 -10.32
C VAL A 106 15.90 1.88 -9.37
N ALA A 107 15.32 2.35 -8.27
CA ALA A 107 16.01 3.25 -7.34
C ALA A 107 17.37 2.72 -6.85
N PRO A 108 17.53 1.42 -6.51
CA PRO A 108 18.84 0.85 -6.14
C PRO A 108 19.90 0.95 -7.24
N LEU A 109 19.50 0.95 -8.52
CA LEU A 109 20.42 1.00 -9.65
C LEU A 109 21.15 2.35 -9.76
N THR A 110 20.68 3.39 -9.06
CA THR A 110 21.40 4.66 -8.96
C THR A 110 22.79 4.49 -8.36
N LEU A 111 22.98 3.51 -7.46
CA LEU A 111 24.29 3.17 -6.88
C LEU A 111 25.27 2.56 -7.90
N LEU A 112 24.79 2.06 -9.05
CA LEU A 112 25.67 1.61 -10.14
C LEU A 112 26.25 2.77 -10.94
N VAL A 113 25.56 3.92 -10.95
CA VAL A 113 25.97 5.13 -11.66
C VAL A 113 26.82 6.01 -10.75
N ASP A 114 26.39 6.17 -9.50
CA ASP A 114 27.10 6.90 -8.45
C ASP A 114 27.01 6.11 -7.13
N PRO A 115 28.03 5.31 -6.78
CA PRO A 115 28.05 4.53 -5.54
C PRO A 115 27.96 5.36 -4.26
N ALA A 116 28.30 6.65 -4.31
CA ALA A 116 28.18 7.56 -3.17
C ALA A 116 26.80 8.26 -3.12
N LEU A 117 25.97 8.11 -4.16
CA LEU A 117 24.66 8.74 -4.34
C LEU A 117 24.66 10.22 -3.93
N PHE A 118 25.32 11.06 -4.72
CA PHE A 118 25.50 12.49 -4.47
C PHE A 118 26.19 12.82 -3.13
N GLY A 119 27.06 11.91 -2.65
CA GLY A 119 27.77 12.05 -1.37
C GLY A 119 26.91 11.71 -0.14
N MET A 120 25.74 11.09 -0.33
CA MET A 120 24.91 10.58 0.77
C MET A 120 25.56 9.39 1.48
N PHE A 121 26.34 8.58 0.75
CA PHE A 121 26.97 7.37 1.24
C PHE A 121 28.47 7.35 0.91
N GLU A 122 29.21 6.59 1.70
CA GLU A 122 30.49 6.04 1.25
C GLU A 122 30.20 4.81 0.34
N PRO A 123 30.94 4.60 -0.76
CA PRO A 123 30.74 3.42 -1.60
C PRO A 123 30.81 2.12 -0.77
N ALA A 124 29.79 1.27 -0.87
CA ALA A 124 29.71 0.05 -0.08
C ALA A 124 30.92 -0.86 -0.30
N ALA A 125 31.58 -1.28 0.77
CA ALA A 125 32.74 -2.18 0.72
C ALA A 125 32.33 -3.65 0.60
N ASN A 126 31.09 -3.99 0.96
CA ASN A 126 30.57 -5.35 0.96
C ASN A 126 29.05 -5.38 0.76
N ASN A 127 28.50 -6.59 0.61
CA ASN A 127 27.07 -6.79 0.36
C ASN A 127 26.17 -6.30 1.50
N ALA A 128 26.62 -6.34 2.75
CA ALA A 128 25.81 -5.88 3.88
C ALA A 128 25.63 -4.37 3.83
N GLU A 129 26.71 -3.62 3.61
CA GLU A 129 26.66 -2.17 3.42
C GLU A 129 25.83 -1.78 2.20
N LEU A 130 25.91 -2.55 1.11
CA LEU A 130 25.06 -2.32 -0.07
C LEU A 130 23.57 -2.51 0.26
N ILE A 131 23.21 -3.56 1.02
CA ILE A 131 21.83 -3.80 1.46
C ILE A 131 21.35 -2.66 2.34
N ASP A 132 22.19 -2.15 3.24
CA ASP A 132 21.83 -1.03 4.12
C ASP A 132 21.54 0.23 3.29
N GLN A 133 22.39 0.58 2.34
CA GLN A 133 22.20 1.73 1.46
C GLN A 133 20.93 1.60 0.60
N VAL A 134 20.72 0.43 -0.01
CA VAL A 134 19.50 0.13 -0.78
C VAL A 134 18.25 0.27 0.10
N SER A 135 18.31 -0.21 1.34
CA SER A 135 17.21 -0.11 2.29
C SER A 135 16.90 1.34 2.64
N LEU A 136 17.91 2.17 2.85
CA LEU A 136 17.73 3.60 3.10
C LEU A 136 17.17 4.35 1.88
N ILE A 137 17.63 4.02 0.67
CA ILE A 137 17.06 4.55 -0.58
C ILE A 137 15.57 4.19 -0.66
N TRP A 138 15.21 2.93 -0.42
CA TRP A 138 13.83 2.48 -0.43
C TRP A 138 12.97 3.13 0.66
N LEU A 139 13.52 3.40 1.84
CA LEU A 139 12.84 4.18 2.87
C LEU A 139 12.54 5.59 2.37
N GLY A 140 13.53 6.23 1.74
CA GLY A 140 13.39 7.53 1.07
C GLY A 140 12.33 7.52 -0.03
N VAL A 141 12.28 6.49 -0.88
CA VAL A 141 11.22 6.31 -1.90
C VAL A 141 9.84 6.21 -1.25
N GLY A 142 9.70 5.47 -0.16
CA GLY A 142 8.43 5.33 0.56
C GLY A 142 7.93 6.65 1.14
N ILE A 143 8.79 7.36 1.86
CA ILE A 143 8.48 8.68 2.47
C ILE A 143 8.21 9.71 1.37
N GLY A 144 9.10 9.80 0.39
CA GLY A 144 8.99 10.73 -0.73
C GLY A 144 7.73 10.48 -1.57
N GLY A 145 7.40 9.23 -1.86
CA GLY A 145 6.18 8.87 -2.59
C GLY A 145 4.90 9.26 -1.86
N LEU A 146 4.85 9.11 -0.54
CA LEU A 146 3.72 9.54 0.29
C LEU A 146 3.57 11.06 0.27
N ILE A 147 4.65 11.80 0.55
CA ILE A 147 4.64 13.27 0.59
C ILE A 147 4.29 13.83 -0.79
N PHE A 148 4.98 13.38 -1.83
CA PHE A 148 4.75 13.80 -3.21
C PHE A 148 3.29 13.61 -3.61
N ARG A 149 2.72 12.43 -3.38
CA ARG A 149 1.34 12.16 -3.76
C ARG A 149 0.35 13.00 -2.95
N THR A 150 0.60 13.21 -1.67
CA THR A 150 -0.22 14.06 -0.80
C THR A 150 -0.25 15.50 -1.33
N VAL A 151 0.92 16.08 -1.58
CA VAL A 151 1.04 17.45 -2.11
C VAL A 151 0.42 17.55 -3.50
N GLN A 152 0.67 16.58 -4.37
CA GLN A 152 0.05 16.55 -5.69
C GLN A 152 -1.49 16.57 -5.59
N LEU A 153 -2.08 15.80 -4.67
CA LEU A 153 -3.53 15.77 -4.44
C LEU A 153 -4.09 17.13 -3.99
N PHE A 154 -3.31 17.95 -3.30
CA PHE A 154 -3.72 19.32 -2.95
C PHE A 154 -4.01 20.16 -4.20
N PHE A 155 -3.23 19.97 -5.26
CA PHE A 155 -3.37 20.74 -6.50
C PHE A 155 -4.38 20.16 -7.48
N ILE A 156 -4.48 18.83 -7.58
CA ILE A 156 -5.39 18.18 -8.56
C ILE A 156 -6.78 17.87 -8.01
N ARG A 157 -6.99 18.02 -6.71
CA ARG A 157 -8.28 17.86 -6.02
C ARG A 157 -8.49 19.03 -5.06
N ASP A 158 -7.97 18.90 -3.83
CA ASP A 158 -8.02 19.90 -2.76
C ASP A 158 -7.18 19.44 -1.55
N ILE A 159 -6.93 20.36 -0.60
CA ILE A 159 -6.11 20.08 0.59
C ILE A 159 -6.71 18.97 1.45
N GLN A 160 -8.02 18.98 1.68
CA GLN A 160 -8.68 17.99 2.53
C GLN A 160 -8.53 16.60 1.89
N THR A 161 -8.73 16.47 0.59
CA THR A 161 -8.55 15.21 -0.14
C THR A 161 -7.15 14.63 0.03
N GLY A 162 -6.11 15.44 -0.12
CA GLY A 162 -4.73 14.98 0.09
C GLY A 162 -4.47 14.52 1.53
N LEU A 163 -4.95 15.26 2.52
CA LEU A 163 -4.78 14.90 3.93
C LEU A 163 -5.56 13.64 4.30
N VAL A 164 -6.80 13.49 3.84
CA VAL A 164 -7.60 12.27 4.03
C VAL A 164 -6.87 11.07 3.41
N TRP A 165 -6.32 11.22 2.21
CA TRP A 165 -5.57 10.16 1.55
C TRP A 165 -4.31 9.78 2.33
N MET A 166 -3.52 10.75 2.78
CA MET A 166 -2.32 10.49 3.61
C MET A 166 -2.69 9.79 4.91
N THR A 167 -3.73 10.28 5.61
CA THR A 167 -4.25 9.66 6.84
C THR A 167 -4.69 8.23 6.57
N LYS A 168 -5.43 7.98 5.48
CA LYS A 168 -5.79 6.62 5.04
C LYS A 168 -4.54 5.76 4.95
N ILE A 169 -3.57 6.10 4.11
CA ILE A 169 -2.37 5.28 3.88
C ILE A 169 -1.60 4.98 5.18
N LEU A 170 -1.40 5.97 6.06
CA LEU A 170 -0.66 5.80 7.31
C LEU A 170 -1.40 4.95 8.34
N THR A 171 -2.73 4.89 8.27
CA THR A 171 -3.57 4.18 9.25
C THR A 171 -4.24 2.93 8.70
N ASP A 172 -4.12 2.67 7.39
CA ASP A 172 -4.63 1.48 6.72
C ASP A 172 -4.08 0.20 7.34
N PRO A 173 -2.78 0.06 7.69
CA PRO A 173 -2.31 -1.17 8.36
C PRO A 173 -3.08 -1.50 9.64
N PHE A 174 -3.45 -0.50 10.45
CA PHE A 174 -4.28 -0.75 11.64
C PHE A 174 -5.71 -1.17 11.27
N HIS A 175 -6.27 -0.54 10.25
CA HIS A 175 -7.63 -0.82 9.78
C HIS A 175 -7.72 -2.20 9.12
N ASP A 176 -6.84 -2.49 8.17
CA ASP A 176 -6.70 -3.76 7.45
C ASP A 176 -6.49 -4.92 8.43
N LEU A 177 -5.62 -4.76 9.44
CA LEU A 177 -5.40 -5.80 10.44
C LEU A 177 -6.69 -6.16 11.18
N LYS A 178 -7.47 -5.15 11.58
CA LYS A 178 -8.75 -5.35 12.26
C LYS A 178 -9.80 -5.95 11.32
N LEU A 179 -9.86 -5.45 10.08
CA LEU A 179 -10.90 -5.82 9.11
C LEU A 179 -10.70 -7.25 8.58
N TYR A 180 -9.45 -7.67 8.39
CA TYR A 180 -9.12 -8.93 7.73
C TYR A 180 -8.59 -10.02 8.68
N CYS A 181 -8.64 -9.84 10.00
CA CYS A 181 -8.15 -10.83 10.95
C CYS A 181 -8.86 -12.19 10.87
N THR A 182 -10.12 -12.22 10.42
CA THR A 182 -10.88 -13.46 10.23
C THR A 182 -10.75 -14.03 8.82
N ALA A 183 -10.26 -13.26 7.84
CA ALA A 183 -10.19 -13.69 6.45
C ALA A 183 -9.38 -14.99 6.26
N PRO A 184 -8.24 -15.21 6.95
CA PRO A 184 -7.52 -16.49 6.86
C PRO A 184 -8.36 -17.69 7.34
N ILE A 185 -9.19 -17.49 8.37
CA ILE A 185 -10.05 -18.55 8.93
C ILE A 185 -11.16 -18.89 7.93
N HIS A 186 -11.81 -17.88 7.32
CA HIS A 186 -12.80 -18.09 6.27
C HIS A 186 -12.18 -18.79 5.05
N LEU A 187 -10.97 -18.38 4.66
CA LEU A 187 -10.25 -19.01 3.55
C LEU A 187 -9.95 -20.50 3.82
N LEU A 188 -9.53 -20.85 5.04
CA LEU A 188 -9.33 -22.25 5.45
C LEU A 188 -10.61 -23.09 5.43
N ARG A 189 -11.79 -22.47 5.51
CA ARG A 189 -13.10 -23.11 5.37
C ARG A 189 -13.55 -23.26 3.91
N GLY A 190 -12.75 -22.79 2.95
CA GLY A 190 -13.08 -22.82 1.52
C GLY A 190 -13.91 -21.63 1.04
N GLU A 191 -14.12 -20.61 1.87
CA GLU A 191 -14.81 -19.38 1.48
C GLU A 191 -13.84 -18.48 0.69
N LEU A 192 -13.89 -18.55 -0.65
CA LEU A 192 -12.96 -17.80 -1.51
C LEU A 192 -13.34 -16.32 -1.68
N ILE A 193 -14.63 -16.01 -1.61
CA ILE A 193 -15.18 -14.67 -1.85
C ILE A 193 -15.92 -14.20 -0.60
N ASP A 194 -15.66 -12.96 -0.18
CA ASP A 194 -16.43 -12.29 0.85
C ASP A 194 -17.84 -11.96 0.31
N PRO A 195 -18.93 -12.37 0.98
CA PRO A 195 -20.28 -12.01 0.56
C PRO A 195 -20.57 -10.50 0.67
N MET A 196 -19.68 -9.70 1.29
CA MET A 196 -19.82 -8.25 1.44
C MET A 196 -21.08 -7.84 2.23
N GLY A 197 -21.66 -8.76 2.99
CA GLY A 197 -22.95 -8.57 3.68
C GLY A 197 -22.91 -7.56 4.84
N HIS A 198 -21.71 -7.20 5.30
CA HIS A 198 -21.51 -6.25 6.40
C HIS A 198 -21.56 -4.78 5.94
N GLU A 199 -21.65 -4.53 4.63
CA GLU A 199 -21.49 -3.20 4.03
C GLU A 199 -22.79 -2.57 3.53
N GLN A 200 -23.93 -3.25 3.65
CA GLN A 200 -25.24 -2.75 3.18
C GLN A 200 -25.91 -1.74 4.13
N SER A 201 -25.27 -1.36 5.24
CA SER A 201 -25.88 -0.58 6.32
C SER A 201 -25.21 0.77 6.62
N VAL A 202 -24.50 1.37 5.65
CA VAL A 202 -23.92 2.72 5.77
C VAL A 202 -24.78 3.76 5.07
#